data_AF-A0AAN8H863-F1
#
_entry.id   AF-A0AAN8H863-F1
#
_cell.length_a   1.000
_cell.length_b   1.000
_cell.length_c   1.000
_cell.angle_alpha   90.00
_cell.angle_beta   90.00
_cell.angle_gamma   90.00
#
_symmetry.space_group_name_H-M   'P 1'
#
loop_
_entity.id
_entity.type
_entity.pdbx_description
1 polymer ?
#
loop_
_entity_poly.entity_id
_entity_poly.type
_entity_poly.pdbx_seq_one_letter_code
_entity_poly.pdbx_strand_id
1 'polypeptide(L)' 'MEDLKKSLKMPLFGSTFSPKKIPPRKSASLSSLHTLDRSTREVELGLEYGPPVMNLGGQSWKFEDGQWISESGGNASG' A
#
# COMPACT_ATOMS: atom_id res chain seq x y z
N MET A 1 -0.64 12.37 58.83
CA MET A 1 0.48 12.57 57.86
C MET A 1 0.55 11.46 56.81
N GLU A 2 -0.48 10.62 56.72
CA GLU A 2 -0.59 9.41 55.90
C GLU A 2 -1.23 9.72 54.53
N ASP A 3 -1.99 10.81 54.45
CA ASP A 3 -2.75 11.21 53.26
C ASP A 3 -1.87 11.87 52.19
N LEU A 4 -0.79 12.54 52.59
CA LEU A 4 0.17 13.15 51.65
C LEU A 4 1.01 12.11 50.91
N LYS A 5 1.21 10.92 51.52
CA LYS A 5 1.96 9.80 50.91
C LYS A 5 1.13 9.05 49.87
N LYS A 6 -0.21 9.14 49.92
CA LYS A 6 -1.10 8.60 48.88
C LYS A 6 -1.18 9.52 47.65
N SER A 7 -0.98 10.83 47.84
CA SER A 7 -1.02 11.84 46.78
C SER A 7 0.19 11.79 45.83
N LEU A 8 1.35 11.34 46.32
CA LEU A 8 2.59 11.30 45.54
C LEU A 8 2.79 10.01 44.72
N LYS A 9 1.73 9.26 44.44
CA LYS A 9 1.78 8.17 43.45
C LYS A 9 1.52 8.77 42.06
N MET A 10 2.40 9.69 41.65
CA MET A 10 2.45 10.12 40.25
C MET A 10 2.79 8.88 39.42
N PRO A 11 1.98 8.48 38.43
CA PRO A 11 2.44 7.51 37.45
C PRO A 11 3.44 8.26 36.57
N LEU A 12 4.67 8.39 37.04
CA LEU A 12 5.79 9.03 36.33
C LEU A 12 6.12 8.28 35.00
N PHE A 13 5.46 7.15 34.76
CA PHE A 13 5.52 6.31 33.57
C PHE A 13 4.12 5.92 33.04
N GLY A 14 3.12 6.79 33.22
CA GLY A 14 1.77 6.59 32.72
C GLY A 14 1.66 6.80 31.21
N SER A 15 1.42 5.71 30.48
CA SER A 15 1.21 5.66 29.02
C SER A 15 2.42 6.07 28.17
N THR A 16 3.53 5.33 28.29
CA THR A 16 4.49 5.25 27.19
C THR A 16 3.73 4.74 25.96
N PHE A 17 3.49 5.62 24.99
CA PHE A 17 2.99 5.26 23.68
C PHE A 17 3.86 4.10 23.15
N SER A 18 3.33 2.89 23.28
CA SER A 18 3.97 1.64 22.89
C SER A 18 3.19 1.14 21.69
N PRO A 19 3.45 1.71 20.49
CA PRO A 19 2.74 1.28 19.30
C PRO A 19 2.92 -0.23 19.15
N LYS A 20 1.81 -0.94 18.93
CA LYS A 20 1.86 -2.38 18.70
C LYS A 20 2.77 -2.66 17.50
N LYS A 21 3.58 -3.72 17.59
CA LYS A 21 4.27 -4.24 16.40
C LYS A 21 3.22 -4.59 15.36
N ILE A 22 3.25 -3.90 14.24
CA ILE A 22 2.36 -4.16 13.11
C ILE A 22 2.83 -5.47 12.48
N PRO A 23 1.94 -6.43 12.18
CA PRO A 23 2.33 -7.66 11.49
C PRO A 23 2.99 -7.33 10.15
N PRO A 24 3.93 -8.16 9.67
CA PRO A 24 4.54 -7.96 8.36
C PRO A 24 3.47 -7.80 7.28
N ARG A 25 3.63 -6.79 6.42
CA ARG A 25 2.75 -6.66 5.25
C ARG A 25 2.96 -7.87 4.34
N LYS A 26 1.85 -8.42 3.82
CA LYS A 26 1.90 -9.53 2.85
C LYS A 26 2.48 -9.09 1.51
N SER A 27 2.28 -7.83 1.14
CA SER A 27 2.88 -7.20 -0.04
C SER A 27 4.05 -6.31 0.36
N ALA A 28 5.08 -6.30 -0.49
CA ALA A 28 6.16 -5.34 -0.37
C ALA A 28 5.62 -3.92 -0.59
N SER A 29 6.23 -2.94 0.09
CA SER A 29 5.88 -1.54 -0.12
C SER A 29 6.41 -1.09 -1.48
N LEU A 30 5.61 -0.36 -2.27
CA LEU A 30 6.13 0.28 -3.49
C LEU A 30 7.19 1.36 -3.19
N SER A 31 7.37 1.76 -1.93
CA SER A 31 8.47 2.64 -1.53
C SER A 31 9.84 1.95 -1.53
N SER A 32 9.92 0.62 -1.55
CA SER A 32 11.19 -0.13 -1.59
C SER A 32 11.67 -0.46 -3.00
N LEU A 33 11.05 0.10 -4.06
CA LEU A 33 11.42 -0.18 -5.45
C LEU A 33 12.87 0.20 -5.81
N HIS A 34 13.47 1.12 -5.06
CA HIS A 34 14.90 1.48 -5.21
C HIS A 34 15.87 0.35 -4.85
N THR A 35 15.40 -0.70 -4.16
CA THR A 35 16.20 -1.87 -3.80
C THR A 35 16.30 -2.90 -4.92
N LEU A 36 15.44 -2.79 -5.95
CA LEU A 36 15.51 -3.63 -7.13
C LEU A 36 16.72 -3.22 -7.97
N ASP A 37 17.35 -4.20 -8.60
CA ASP A 37 18.38 -3.91 -9.58
C ASP A 37 17.78 -3.17 -10.78
N ARG A 38 18.65 -2.49 -11.52
CA ARG A 38 18.25 -1.65 -12.64
C ARG A 38 17.47 -2.43 -13.71
N SER A 39 17.90 -3.64 -14.03
CA SER A 39 17.31 -4.41 -15.13
C SER A 39 15.89 -4.88 -14.80
N THR A 40 15.68 -5.39 -13.58
CA THR A 40 14.35 -5.76 -13.08
C THR A 40 13.43 -4.55 -13.04
N ARG A 41 13.92 -3.39 -12.55
CA ARG A 41 13.13 -2.16 -12.51
C ARG A 41 12.71 -1.68 -13.91
N GLU A 42 13.61 -1.77 -14.89
CA GLU A 42 13.31 -1.37 -16.27
C GLU A 42 12.29 -2.30 -16.93
N VAL A 43 12.37 -3.61 -16.66
CA VAL A 43 11.40 -4.59 -17.21
C VAL A 43 10.03 -4.46 -16.54
N GLU A 44 9.97 -4.34 -15.22
CA GLU A 44 8.70 -4.37 -14.48
C GLU A 44 7.99 -3.02 -14.40
N LEU A 45 8.72 -1.91 -14.45
CA LEU A 45 8.20 -0.57 -14.20
C LEU A 45 8.69 0.47 -15.21
N GLY A 46 9.50 0.06 -16.18
CA GLY A 46 9.94 0.95 -17.25
C GLY A 46 8.85 1.20 -18.28
N LEU A 47 9.14 2.11 -19.21
CA LEU A 47 8.21 2.46 -20.30
C LEU A 47 7.90 1.25 -21.20
N GLU A 48 8.84 0.31 -21.32
CA GLU A 48 8.70 -0.91 -22.11
C GLU A 48 7.73 -1.94 -21.49
N TYR A 49 7.34 -1.78 -20.22
CA TYR A 49 6.33 -2.63 -19.60
C TYR A 49 4.96 -2.51 -20.30
N GLY A 50 4.73 -1.37 -20.95
CA GLY A 50 3.51 -1.08 -21.70
C GLY A 50 2.45 -0.35 -20.88
N PRO A 51 1.24 -0.18 -21.45
CA PRO A 51 0.14 0.54 -20.81
C PRO A 51 -0.34 -0.17 -19.52
N PRO A 52 -0.73 0.59 -18.49
CA PRO A 52 -1.30 0.03 -17.26
C PRO A 52 -2.51 -0.88 -17.52
N VAL A 53 -2.58 -2.00 -16.81
CA VAL A 53 -3.70 -2.94 -16.81
C VAL A 53 -4.30 -3.08 -15.42
N MET A 54 -5.61 -3.29 -15.33
CA MET A 54 -6.35 -3.43 -14.07
C MET A 54 -7.32 -4.59 -14.16
N ASN A 55 -7.31 -5.46 -13.14
CA ASN A 55 -8.29 -6.53 -12.98
C ASN A 55 -9.20 -6.22 -11.79
N LEU A 56 -10.48 -5.95 -12.05
CA LEU A 56 -11.47 -5.62 -11.03
C LEU A 56 -12.77 -6.35 -11.31
N GLY A 57 -13.29 -7.07 -10.31
CA GLY A 57 -14.57 -7.78 -10.44
C GLY A 57 -14.59 -8.88 -11.52
N GLY A 58 -13.43 -9.46 -11.84
CA GLY A 58 -13.31 -10.45 -12.93
C GLY A 58 -13.27 -9.84 -14.34
N GLN A 59 -13.29 -8.52 -14.45
CA GLN A 59 -13.10 -7.79 -15.71
C GLN A 59 -11.69 -7.22 -15.76
N SER A 60 -11.09 -7.30 -16.95
CA SER A 60 -9.77 -6.75 -17.24
C SER A 60 -9.91 -5.45 -18.02
N TRP A 61 -9.11 -4.45 -17.67
CA TRP A 61 -9.13 -3.12 -18.24
C TRP A 61 -7.72 -2.72 -18.64
N LYS A 62 -7.57 -2.05 -19.77
CA LYS A 62 -6.32 -1.52 -20.28
C LYS A 62 -6.42 -0.01 -20.43
N PHE A 63 -5.37 0.70 -20.07
CA PHE A 63 -5.32 2.16 -20.22
C PHE A 63 -4.76 2.54 -21.59
N GLU A 64 -5.59 3.08 -22.46
CA GLU A 64 -5.22 3.50 -23.83
C GLU A 64 -5.81 4.89 -24.11
N ASP A 65 -5.05 5.76 -24.78
CA ASP A 65 -5.47 7.11 -25.18
C ASP A 65 -6.14 7.95 -24.08
N GLY A 66 -5.68 7.80 -22.83
CA GLY A 66 -6.18 8.56 -21.69
C GLY A 66 -7.45 7.97 -21.04
N GLN A 67 -7.88 6.78 -21.45
CA GLN A 67 -9.11 6.14 -20.99
C GLN A 67 -8.88 4.68 -20.58
N TRP A 68 -9.73 4.18 -19.68
CA TRP A 68 -9.77 2.75 -19.35
C TRP A 68 -10.74 2.04 -20.28
N ILE A 69 -10.22 1.09 -21.06
CA ILE A 69 -10.98 0.28 -22.01
C ILE A 69 -11.10 -1.13 -21.43
N SER A 70 -12.32 -1.66 -21.34
CA SER A 70 -12.52 -3.05 -20.90
C SER A 70 -12.07 -4.01 -21.99
N GLU A 71 -11.25 -4.99 -21.63
CA GLU A 71 -10.84 -6.08 -22.53
C GLU A 71 -11.97 -7.09 -22.75
N SER A 72 -13.04 -7.03 -21.95
CA SER A 72 -14.23 -7.86 -22.12
C SER A 72 -15.07 -7.40 -23.31
N GLY A 73 -14.72 -7.91 -24.50
CA GLY A 73 -15.64 -8.16 -25.62
C GLY A 73 -16.38 -6.95 -26.18
N GLY A 74 -15.95 -6.51 -27.36
CA GLY A 74 -16.81 -5.72 -28.25
C GLY A 74 -18.17 -6.39 -28.42
N ASN A 75 -19.21 -5.73 -27.92
CA ASN A 75 -20.51 -5.70 -28.57
C ASN A 75 -21.21 -4.39 -28.20
N ALA A 76 -20.67 -3.28 -28.73
CA ALA A 76 -21.46 -2.08 -28.92
C ALA A 76 -22.39 -2.34 -30.12
N SER A 77 -23.58 -2.81 -29.83
CA SER A 77 -24.73 -2.72 -30.73
C SER A 77 -25.91 -2.30 -29.87
N GLY A 78 -26.32 -1.03 -30.02
CA GLY A 78 -27.40 -0.38 -29.29
C GLY A 78 -27.36 1.11 -29.50
#